data_AF-A0A252EI57-F1
#
_entry.id   AF-A0A252EI57-F1
#
_cell.length_a   1.000
_cell.length_b   1.000
_cell.length_c   1.000
_cell.angle_alpha   90.00
_cell.angle_beta   90.00
_cell.angle_gamma   90.00
#
_symmetry.space_group_name_H-M   'P 1'
#
loop_
_entity.id
_entity.type
_entity.pdbx_description
1 polymer ?
#
loop_
_entity_poly.entity_id
_entity_poly.type
_entity_poly.pdbx_seq_one_letter_code
_entity_poly.pdbx_strand_id
1 'polypeptide(L)'
;MVCPRTTAKYKPRQPDLFGYRKPRAPRRYLAHMIDVGDHGCIYEPGNTCVALFSCARCGWESGWIERQNKTHVLRGIACAQCNDQPQGSLAD
;
A
#
# COMPACT_ATOMS: atom_id res chain seq x y z
N MET A 1 9.08 -24.36 -0.53
CA MET A 1 8.70 -24.14 -1.94
C MET A 1 9.10 -22.73 -2.33
N VAL A 2 10.20 -22.56 -3.06
CA VAL A 2 10.64 -21.24 -3.52
C VAL A 2 10.03 -21.03 -4.90
N CYS A 3 9.07 -20.09 -5.04
CA CYS A 3 8.56 -19.70 -6.36
C CYS A 3 9.73 -19.15 -7.19
N PRO A 4 10.05 -19.74 -8.37
CA PRO A 4 11.04 -19.16 -9.24
C PRO A 4 10.52 -17.81 -9.72
N ARG A 5 11.27 -16.74 -9.43
CA ARG A 5 11.02 -15.40 -9.98
C ARG A 5 11.13 -15.50 -11.50
N THR A 6 10.00 -15.65 -12.17
CA THR A 6 9.92 -15.68 -13.63
C THR A 6 10.32 -14.31 -14.16
N THR A 7 11.54 -14.20 -14.67
CA THR A 7 12.03 -13.07 -15.48
C THR A 7 11.42 -13.13 -16.88
N ALA A 8 10.10 -13.29 -16.97
CA ALA A 8 9.41 -13.20 -18.25
C ALA A 8 9.42 -11.72 -18.67
N LYS A 9 10.27 -11.38 -19.65
CA LYS A 9 10.24 -10.08 -20.33
C LYS A 9 8.81 -9.89 -20.87
N TYR A 10 8.06 -8.96 -20.27
CA TYR A 10 6.71 -8.62 -20.70
C TYR A 10 6.72 -8.23 -22.19
N LYS A 11 6.13 -9.08 -23.05
CA LYS A 11 5.90 -8.79 -24.46
C LYS A 11 4.46 -8.29 -24.60
N PRO A 12 4.23 -6.99 -24.87
CA PRO A 12 2.88 -6.48 -25.06
C PRO A 12 2.24 -7.12 -26.29
N ARG A 13 0.94 -7.42 -26.21
CA ARG A 13 0.17 -8.04 -27.31
C ARG A 13 -0.07 -7.07 -28.49
N GLN A 14 -0.02 -5.77 -28.23
CA GLN A 14 -0.08 -4.73 -29.26
C GLN A 14 1.20 -3.91 -29.25
N PRO A 15 1.78 -3.58 -30.42
CA PRO A 15 2.85 -2.62 -30.50
C PRO A 15 2.34 -1.26 -30.02
N ASP A 16 3.11 -0.63 -29.13
CA ASP A 16 2.83 0.72 -28.65
C ASP A 16 3.08 1.71 -29.80
N LEU A 17 2.00 2.30 -30.32
CA LEU A 17 2.03 3.23 -31.48
C LEU A 17 2.93 4.46 -31.24
N PHE A 18 3.19 4.82 -29.99
CA PHE A 18 3.98 6.02 -29.64
C PHE A 18 5.22 5.72 -28.79
N GLY A 19 5.50 4.44 -28.51
CA GLY A 19 6.66 4.00 -27.72
C GLY A 19 6.70 4.50 -26.26
N TYR A 20 5.71 5.29 -25.83
CA TYR A 20 5.67 5.86 -24.50
C TYR A 20 5.18 4.84 -23.47
N ARG A 21 6.14 4.32 -22.70
CA ARG A 21 5.85 3.45 -21.56
C ARG A 21 5.80 4.29 -20.28
N LYS A 22 4.58 4.57 -19.78
CA LYS A 22 4.40 5.15 -18.44
C LYS A 22 5.11 4.24 -17.42
N PRO A 23 6.09 4.76 -16.65
CA PRO A 23 6.74 3.97 -15.60
C PRO A 23 5.69 3.43 -14.64
N ARG A 24 5.73 2.13 -14.33
CA ARG A 24 4.86 1.54 -13.31
C ARG A 24 5.33 2.07 -11.95
N ALA A 25 4.39 2.54 -11.14
CA ALA A 25 4.69 2.87 -9.76
C ALA A 25 5.28 1.65 -9.03
N PRO A 26 6.27 1.83 -8.14
CA PRO A 26 6.82 0.73 -7.38
C PRO A 26 5.72 0.07 -6.54
N ARG A 27 5.75 -1.26 -6.45
CA ARG A 27 4.81 -2.02 -5.62
C ARG A 27 5.08 -1.67 -4.16
N ARG A 28 4.04 -1.28 -3.41
CA ARG A 28 4.13 -0.99 -1.97
C ARG A 28 3.40 -2.09 -1.19
N TYR A 29 3.92 -2.43 -0.03
CA TYR A 29 3.20 -3.27 0.93
C TYR A 29 2.18 -2.42 1.68
N LEU A 30 0.91 -2.83 1.64
CA LEU A 30 -0.16 -2.12 2.31
C LEU A 30 -0.56 -2.83 3.60
N ALA A 31 -0.84 -2.03 4.62
CA ALA A 31 -1.56 -2.42 5.82
C ALA A 31 -3.04 -2.09 5.62
N HIS A 32 -3.92 -3.01 6.02
CA HIS A 32 -5.37 -2.87 5.87
C HIS A 32 -6.03 -2.72 7.24
N MET A 33 -7.23 -2.15 7.23
CA MET A 33 -8.00 -1.89 8.45
C MET A 33 -8.27 -3.20 9.20
N ILE A 34 -8.08 -3.19 10.51
CA ILE A 34 -8.50 -4.25 11.43
C ILE A 34 -9.66 -3.81 12.32
N ASP A 35 -9.77 -2.50 12.57
CA ASP A 35 -10.86 -1.89 13.31
C ASP A 35 -11.17 -0.49 12.73
N VAL A 36 -12.44 -0.10 12.79
CA VAL A 36 -12.96 1.16 12.25
C VAL A 36 -14.04 1.72 13.17
N GLY A 37 -13.82 2.94 13.62
CA GLY A 37 -14.80 3.72 14.37
C GLY A 37 -15.34 4.90 13.56
N ASP A 38 -16.61 5.20 13.77
CA ASP A 38 -17.27 6.44 13.34
C ASP A 38 -17.62 7.24 14.61
N HIS A 39 -16.69 8.10 15.04
CA HIS A 39 -16.87 8.98 16.19
C HIS A 39 -17.31 10.36 15.71
N GLY A 40 -18.61 10.55 15.58
CA GLY A 40 -19.26 11.75 15.03
C GLY A 40 -19.08 13.07 15.81
N CYS A 41 -18.02 13.27 16.58
CA CYS A 41 -17.86 14.50 17.37
C CYS A 41 -16.46 15.14 17.44
N ILE A 42 -15.36 14.51 17.02
CA ILE A 42 -14.04 15.18 16.99
C ILE A 42 -13.19 14.63 15.84
N TYR A 43 -13.29 15.25 14.67
CA TYR A 43 -12.40 14.99 13.54
C TYR A 43 -11.90 16.29 12.95
N GLU A 44 -10.71 16.29 12.36
CA GLU A 44 -10.32 17.39 11.49
C GLU A 44 -11.37 17.60 10.40
N PRO A 45 -11.63 18.85 9.96
CA PRO A 45 -12.60 19.12 8.91
C PRO A 45 -12.35 18.25 7.67
N GLY A 46 -13.32 17.38 7.33
CA GLY A 46 -13.25 16.48 6.19
C GLY A 46 -12.87 15.03 6.51
N ASN A 47 -12.54 14.70 7.76
CA ASN A 47 -12.41 13.33 8.24
C ASN A 47 -13.74 12.83 8.81
N THR A 48 -14.11 11.58 8.47
CA THR A 48 -15.38 10.97 8.89
C THR A 48 -15.19 9.62 9.56
N CYS A 49 -13.98 9.08 9.58
CA CYS A 49 -13.69 7.78 10.16
C CYS A 49 -12.35 7.80 10.87
N VAL A 50 -12.21 6.96 11.88
CA VAL A 50 -10.91 6.60 12.45
C VAL A 50 -10.70 5.10 12.26
N ALA A 51 -9.51 4.68 11.85
CA ALA A 51 -9.22 3.28 11.61
C ALA A 51 -7.85 2.87 12.14
N LEU A 52 -7.79 1.67 12.69
CA LEU A 52 -6.56 0.98 13.06
C LEU A 52 -6.17 0.04 11.91
N PHE A 53 -4.93 0.12 11.45
CA PHE A 53 -4.43 -0.71 10.35
C PHE A 53 -3.36 -1.69 10.85
N SER A 54 -3.39 -2.91 10.31
CA SER A 54 -2.35 -3.91 10.54
C SER A 54 -1.79 -4.44 9.22
N CYS A 55 -0.47 -4.65 9.19
CA CYS A 55 0.20 -5.28 8.05
C CYS A 55 0.16 -6.80 8.18
N ALA A 56 -0.51 -7.47 7.24
CA ALA A 56 -0.58 -8.94 7.21
C ALA A 56 0.78 -9.65 7.04
N ARG A 57 1.84 -8.92 6.67
CA ARG A 57 3.18 -9.48 6.46
C ARG A 57 4.05 -9.45 7.71
N CYS A 58 4.11 -8.32 8.41
CA CYS A 58 5.02 -8.12 9.55
C CYS A 58 4.28 -7.87 10.87
N GLY A 59 2.96 -7.77 10.87
CA GLY A 59 2.16 -7.48 12.07
C GLY A 59 2.27 -6.03 12.55
N TRP A 60 2.91 -5.13 11.80
CA TRP A 60 2.99 -3.72 12.18
C TRP A 60 1.60 -3.10 12.26
N GLU A 61 1.33 -2.41 13.37
CA GLU A 61 0.11 -1.64 13.60
C GLU A 61 0.38 -0.14 13.53
N SER A 62 -0.54 0.58 12.91
CA SER A 62 -0.39 2.01 12.62
C SER A 62 -0.81 2.95 13.74
N GLY A 63 -1.48 2.43 14.78
CA GLY A 63 -2.34 3.23 15.65
C GLY A 63 -3.61 3.72 14.94
N TRP A 64 -4.46 4.43 15.68
CA TRP A 64 -5.69 5.02 15.17
C TRP A 64 -5.39 6.22 14.27
N ILE A 65 -5.81 6.13 13.01
CA ILE A 65 -5.58 7.18 12.01
C ILE A 65 -6.93 7.68 11.49
N GLU A 66 -7.10 9.00 11.48
CA GLU A 66 -8.26 9.64 10.88
C GLU A 66 -8.22 9.55 9.34
N ARG A 67 -9.39 9.31 8.75
CA ARG A 67 -9.59 9.16 7.31
C ARG A 67 -10.84 9.89 6.85
N GLN A 68 -10.75 10.39 5.63
CA GLN A 68 -11.80 11.19 4.99
C GLN A 68 -13.11 10.45 4.80
N ASN A 69 -13.05 9.19 4.39
CA ASN A 69 -14.21 8.35 4.13
C ASN A 69 -13.82 6.87 4.15
N LYS A 70 -14.85 6.02 4.13
CA LYS A 70 -14.72 4.56 4.04
C LYS A 70 -13.82 4.10 2.88
N THR A 71 -13.84 4.78 1.74
CA THR A 71 -12.99 4.44 0.58
C THR A 71 -11.51 4.55 0.91
N HIS A 72 -11.10 5.59 1.65
CA HIS A 72 -9.73 5.77 2.09
C HIS A 72 -9.31 4.71 3.11
N VAL A 73 -10.22 4.29 3.98
CA VAL A 73 -9.97 3.19 4.92
C VAL A 73 -9.77 1.86 4.16
N LEU A 74 -10.66 1.54 3.21
CA LEU A 74 -10.57 0.31 2.41
C LEU A 74 -9.32 0.24 1.52
N ARG A 75 -8.82 1.38 1.03
CA ARG A 75 -7.57 1.45 0.25
C ARG A 75 -6.34 1.02 1.04
N GLY A 76 -6.39 1.08 2.38
CA GLY A 76 -5.25 0.78 3.24
C GLY A 76 -4.16 1.84 3.19
N ILE A 77 -3.12 1.64 3.99
CA ILE A 77 -2.00 2.57 4.16
C ILE A 77 -0.69 1.86 3.85
N ALA A 78 0.36 2.61 3.52
CA ALA A 78 1.68 2.02 3.35
C ALA A 78 2.20 1.49 4.70
N CYS A 79 2.63 0.23 4.73
CA CYS A 79 3.29 -0.34 5.90
C CYS A 79 4.64 0.35 6.13
N ALA A 80 4.88 0.91 7.32
CA ALA A 80 6.15 1.55 7.64
C ALA A 80 7.30 0.54 7.56
N GLN A 81 7.20 -0.58 8.28
CA GLN A 81 8.28 -1.57 8.40
C GLN A 81 8.64 -2.27 7.07
N CYS A 82 7.65 -2.64 6.26
CA CYS A 82 7.89 -3.37 5.01
C CYS A 82 8.35 -2.48 3.86
N ASN A 83 8.07 -1.17 3.91
CA ASN A 83 8.44 -0.24 2.85
C ASN A 83 9.66 0.62 3.20
N ASP A 84 10.05 0.70 4.48
CA ASP A 84 11.26 1.40 4.92
C ASP A 84 12.54 0.59 4.67
N GLN A 85 12.43 -0.68 4.30
CA GLN A 85 13.59 -1.43 3.81
C GLN A 85 14.04 -0.86 2.46
N PRO A 86 15.26 -0.27 2.37
CA PRO A 86 15.77 0.21 1.11
C PRO A 86 15.89 -1.00 0.17
N GLN A 87 15.21 -0.91 -0.97
CA GLN A 87 15.35 -1.87 -2.06
C GLN A 87 16.77 -1.72 -2.61
N GLY A 88 17.75 -2.38 -2.00
CA GLY A 88 19.13 -2.47 -2.49
C GLY A 88 20.23 -1.87 -1.61
N SER A 89 20.35 -2.28 -0.34
CA SER A 89 21.69 -2.36 0.25
C SER A 89 22.32 -3.67 -0.22
N LEU A 90 23.18 -3.61 -1.22
CA LEU A 90 24.23 -4.62 -1.41
C LEU A 90 24.96 -4.75 -0.08
N ALA A 91 24.91 -5.92 0.54
CA ALA A 91 25.91 -6.34 1.49
C ALA A 91 26.86 -7.26 0.71
N ASP A 92 28.13 -6.85 0.67
CA ASP A 92 29.28 -7.61 0.18
C ASP A 92 29.39 -9.02 0.79
#